data_AF-A0A919LRL1-F1
#
_entry.id   AF-A0A919LRL1-F1
#
_cell.length_a   1.000
_cell.length_b   1.000
_cell.length_c   1.000
_cell.angle_alpha   90.00
_cell.angle_beta   90.00
_cell.angle_gamma   90.00
#
_symmetry.space_group_name_H-M   'P 1'
#
loop_
_entity.id
_entity.type
_entity.pdbx_description
1 polymer ?
#
loop_
_entity_poly.entity_id
_entity_poly.type
_entity_poly.pdbx_seq_one_letter_code
_entity_poly.pdbx_strand_id
1 'polypeptide(L)' 'MHIAASCELVTRLSTHRRVVALDSTDFTDVAAVVISAADSRSGILTPQA' A
#
# COMPACT_ATOMS: atom_id res chain seq x y z
N MET A 1 -12.82 0.33 4.97
CA MET A 1 -11.49 0.29 5.61
C MET A 1 -10.67 -0.89 5.07
N HIS A 2 -9.89 -0.65 4.02
CA HIS A 2 -9.10 -1.64 3.26
C HIS A 2 -7.58 -1.49 3.50
N ILE A 3 -6.77 -2.43 3.03
CA ILE A 3 -5.31 -2.39 3.15
C ILE A 3 -4.73 -1.93 1.81
N ALA A 4 -3.92 -0.88 1.82
CA ALA A 4 -3.14 -0.48 0.65
C ALA A 4 -1.78 -1.18 0.71
N ALA A 5 -1.31 -1.76 -0.40
CA ALA A 5 -0.05 -2.49 -0.41
C ALA A 5 0.75 -2.27 -1.69
N SER A 6 2.09 -2.37 -1.58
CA SER A 6 2.97 -2.43 -2.74
C SER A 6 2.50 -3.49 -3.72
N CYS A 7 2.60 -3.24 -5.03
CA CYS A 7 2.11 -4.15 -6.07
C CYS A 7 2.58 -5.60 -5.90
N GLU A 8 3.86 -5.81 -5.53
CA GLU A 8 4.43 -7.13 -5.26
C GLU A 8 3.77 -7.84 -4.06
N LEU A 9 3.27 -7.07 -3.09
CA LEU A 9 2.67 -7.57 -1.85
C LEU A 9 1.16 -7.82 -1.97
N VAL A 10 0.47 -7.21 -2.94
CA VAL A 10 -0.98 -7.34 -3.12
C VAL A 10 -1.40 -8.81 -3.27
N THR A 11 -0.65 -9.61 -4.04
CA THR A 11 -0.95 -11.04 -4.25
C THR A 11 -0.43 -11.94 -3.14
N ARG A 12 0.45 -11.44 -2.27
CA ARG A 12 1.06 -12.21 -1.16
C ARG A 12 0.31 -12.03 0.16
N LEU A 13 -0.44 -10.94 0.30
CA LEU A 13 -1.20 -10.64 1.50
C LEU A 13 -2.55 -11.38 1.49
N SER A 14 -2.61 -12.48 2.24
CA SER A 14 -3.88 -13.13 2.57
C SER A 14 -4.45 -12.53 3.84
N THR A 15 -5.45 -11.67 3.72
CA THR A 15 -6.12 -11.05 4.88
C THR A 15 -7.63 -11.07 4.69
N HIS A 16 -8.37 -10.96 5.79
CA HIS A 16 -9.83 -10.81 5.75
C HIS A 16 -10.26 -9.45 5.15
N ARG A 17 -9.37 -8.45 5.14
CA ARG A 17 -9.64 -7.16 4.52
C ARG A 17 -9.21 -7.21 3.06
N ARG A 18 -9.95 -6.48 2.23
CA ARG A 18 -9.55 -6.24 0.84
C ARG A 18 -8.18 -5.56 0.82
N VAL A 19 -7.28 -6.09 -0.02
CA VAL A 19 -5.98 -5.49 -0.32
C VAL A 19 -6.06 -4.82 -1.69
N VAL A 20 -5.56 -3.59 -1.80
CA VAL A 20 -5.50 -2.82 -3.05
C VAL A 20 -4.08 -2.31 -3.28
N ALA A 21 -3.70 -2.10 -4.55
CA ALA A 21 -2.41 -1.52 -4.88
C ALA A 21 -2.34 -0.04 -4.47
N LEU A 22 -1.14 0.45 -4.11
CA LEU A 22 -0.90 1.84 -3.71
C LEU A 22 -1.33 2.85 -4.78
N ASP A 23 -1.12 2.54 -6.06
CA ASP A 23 -1.50 3.37 -7.21
C ASP A 23 -3.01 3.41 -7.48
N SER A 24 -3.77 2.54 -6.82
CA SER A 24 -5.22 2.37 -7.02
C SER A 24 -6.05 2.91 -5.85
N THR A 25 -5.46 3.71 -4.96
CA THR A 25 -6.14 4.25 -3.78
C THR A 25 -5.72 5.69 -3.48
N ASP A 26 -6.70 6.51 -3.07
CA ASP A 26 -6.50 7.88 -2.59
C ASP A 26 -6.38 7.95 -1.05
N PHE A 27 -6.07 6.82 -0.40
CA PHE A 27 -5.79 6.69 1.04
C PHE A 27 -6.90 7.11 2.01
N THR A 28 -8.10 7.43 1.53
CA THR A 28 -9.21 7.97 2.35
C THR A 28 -9.93 6.90 3.19
N ASP A 29 -10.01 5.65 2.72
CA ASP A 29 -10.64 4.52 3.43
C ASP A 29 -9.64 3.38 3.71
N VAL A 30 -8.36 3.75 3.93
CA VAL A 30 -7.28 2.79 4.20
C VAL A 30 -7.07 2.64 5.71
N ALA A 31 -7.13 1.41 6.21
CA ALA A 31 -6.83 1.09 7.60
C ALA A 31 -5.33 0.90 7.86
N ALA A 32 -4.59 0.42 6.85
CA ALA A 32 -3.17 0.16 6.95
C ALA A 32 -2.51 0.22 5.56
N VAL A 33 -1.26 0.69 5.53
CA VAL A 33 -0.42 0.70 4.34
C VAL A 33 0.73 -0.28 4.56
N VAL A 34 0.92 -1.22 3.64
CA VAL A 34 1.97 -2.25 3.69
C VAL A 34 2.89 -2.09 2.49
N ILE A 35 4.09 -1.56 2.73
CA ILE A 35 5.06 -1.32 1.66
C ILE A 35 6.23 -2.29 1.73
N SER A 36 6.83 -2.59 0.58
CA SER A 36 8.09 -3.31 0.51
C SER A 36 9.24 -2.43 1.03
N ALA A 37 10.31 -3.06 1.54
CA ALA A 37 11.51 -2.32 1.95
C ALA A 37 12.23 -1.66 0.76
N ALA A 38 11.99 -2.12 -0.48
CA ALA A 38 12.46 -1.46 -1.69
C ALA A 38 11.68 -0.15 -1.94
N ASP A 39 10.35 -0.21 -1.88
CA ASP A 39 9.48 0.97 -2.10
C ASP A 39 9.61 2.01 -0.99
N SER A 40 9.88 1.58 0.25
CA SER A 40 10.22 2.51 1.33
C SER A 40 11.47 3.32 1.04
N ARG A 41 12.46 2.74 0.34
CA ARG A 41 13.72 3.42 -0.01
C ARG A 41 13.63 4.26 -1.28
N SER A 42 12.66 3.98 -2.15
CA SER A 42 12.43 4.75 -3.38
C SER A 42 11.72 6.08 -3.13
N GLY A 43 11.23 6.33 -1.92
CA GLY A 43 10.48 7.53 -1.60
C GLY A 43 9.04 7.49 -2.10
N ILE A 44 8.44 6.31 -2.29
CA ILE A 44 7.03 6.21 -2.74
C ILE A 44 6.03 6.94 -1.83
N LEU A 45 6.43 7.19 -0.58
CA LEU A 45 5.66 7.93 0.42
C LEU A 45 6.25 9.31 0.78
N THR A 46 7.27 9.81 0.07
CA THR A 46 7.79 11.15 0.37
C THR A 46 6.77 12.20 -0.08
N PRO A 47 6.38 13.15 0.81
CA PRO A 47 5.59 14.29 0.39
C PRO A 47 6.38 15.03 -0.68
N GLN A 48 5.77 15.31 -1.82
CA GLN A 48 6.34 16.23 -2.80
C GLN A 48 6.31 17.62 -2.13
N ALA A 49 7.49 18.14 -1.78
CA ALA A 49 7.64 19.47 -1.19
C ALA A 49 7.30 20.57 -2.20
#